data_AF-A0A375I9H9-F1
#
_entry.id   AF-A0A375I9H9-F1
#
_cell.length_a   1.000
_cell.length_b   1.000
_cell.length_c   1.000
_cell.angle_alpha   90.00
_cell.angle_beta   90.00
_cell.angle_gamma   90.00
#
_symmetry.space_group_name_H-M   'P 1'
#
loop_
_entity.id
_entity.type
_entity.pdbx_description
1 polymer ?
#
loop_
_entity_poly.entity_id
_entity_poly.type
_entity_poly.pdbx_seq_one_letter_code
_entity_poly.pdbx_strand_id
1 'polypeptide(L)'
;MDIWADAKQHEIMVWLNYTGTSNGCGNVKPISYNWTSEGCAIPLYSNVPLSGSTWNVYVGTNGKNAVYSFLRTAKTNQTTIDVLEIMNYLKSLNYFDDVVVGEIQYGFEITSSVGGLSFVSKNFTVTAE
;
A
#
# COMPACT_ATOMS: atom_id res chain seq x y z
N MET A 1 -4.16 -4.20 1.59
CA MET A 1 -5.22 -3.31 2.09
C MET A 1 -5.27 -2.12 1.18
N ASP A 2 -6.46 -1.63 0.91
CA ASP A 2 -6.73 -0.45 0.10
C ASP A 2 -7.66 0.47 0.88
N ILE A 3 -7.20 1.69 1.16
CA ILE A 3 -7.90 2.68 1.99
C ILE A 3 -8.20 3.89 1.11
N TRP A 4 -9.46 4.32 1.14
CA TRP A 4 -9.90 5.50 0.41
C TRP A 4 -10.23 6.63 1.37
N ALA A 5 -9.62 7.79 1.15
CA ALA A 5 -9.88 9.00 1.92
C ALA A 5 -10.30 10.17 1.03
N ASP A 6 -11.00 11.12 1.65
CA ASP A 6 -11.49 12.38 1.06
C ASP A 6 -12.22 12.17 -0.28
N ALA A 7 -13.39 11.54 -0.24
CA ALA A 7 -14.20 11.26 -1.44
C ALA A 7 -13.39 10.59 -2.59
N LYS A 8 -12.49 9.68 -2.21
CA LYS A 8 -11.59 8.92 -3.10
C LYS A 8 -10.50 9.74 -3.78
N GLN A 9 -10.18 10.94 -3.32
CA GLN A 9 -9.02 11.69 -3.84
C GLN A 9 -7.69 11.04 -3.47
N HIS A 10 -7.65 10.29 -2.36
CA HIS A 10 -6.47 9.62 -1.86
C HIS A 10 -6.70 8.10 -1.73
N GLU A 11 -5.84 7.33 -2.37
CA GLU A 11 -5.78 5.87 -2.31
C GLU A 11 -4.50 5.47 -1.55
N ILE A 12 -4.65 4.78 -0.42
CA ILE A 12 -3.52 4.31 0.38
C ILE A 12 -3.51 2.79 0.35
N MET A 13 -2.50 2.24 -0.32
CA MET A 13 -2.33 0.79 -0.44
C MET A 13 -1.29 0.30 0.55
N VAL A 14 -1.61 -0.76 1.30
CA VAL A 14 -0.69 -1.43 2.23
C VAL A 14 -0.50 -2.87 1.80
N TRP A 15 0.70 -3.18 1.30
CA TRP A 15 1.05 -4.47 0.69
C TRP A 15 1.77 -5.35 1.70
N LEU A 16 1.07 -6.36 2.22
CA LEU A 16 1.59 -7.27 3.26
C LEU A 16 2.39 -8.44 2.68
N ASN A 17 1.89 -9.01 1.59
CA ASN A 17 2.54 -10.08 0.83
C ASN A 17 2.21 -9.90 -0.65
N TYR A 18 3.18 -10.18 -1.51
CA TYR A 18 3.14 -9.88 -2.94
C TYR A 18 4.24 -10.66 -3.66
N THR A 19 4.14 -10.81 -4.98
CA THR A 19 5.07 -11.59 -5.81
C THR A 19 6.29 -10.80 -6.31
N GLY A 20 6.22 -9.46 -6.30
CA GLY A 20 7.35 -8.56 -6.57
C GLY A 20 8.32 -8.44 -5.38
N THR A 21 9.13 -7.39 -5.38
CA THR A 21 10.08 -7.07 -4.29
C THR A 21 9.74 -5.74 -3.62
N SER A 22 10.15 -5.58 -2.36
CA SER A 22 9.92 -4.35 -1.60
C SER A 22 10.60 -3.12 -2.21
N ASN A 23 11.60 -3.34 -3.08
CA ASN A 23 12.34 -2.30 -3.79
C ASN A 23 11.70 -1.96 -5.15
N GLY A 24 10.42 -2.30 -5.34
CA GLY A 24 9.64 -1.81 -6.48
C GLY A 24 9.88 -2.59 -7.78
N CYS A 25 10.57 -3.73 -7.71
CA CYS A 25 10.85 -4.58 -8.87
C CYS A 25 9.95 -5.83 -8.89
N GLY A 26 10.06 -6.60 -9.96
CA GLY A 26 9.42 -7.92 -10.11
C GLY A 26 8.23 -7.92 -11.07
N ASN A 27 7.46 -8.99 -11.03
CA ASN A 27 6.30 -9.20 -11.92
C ASN A 27 5.10 -8.31 -11.58
N VAL A 28 5.00 -7.86 -10.33
CA VAL A 28 4.08 -6.80 -9.89
C VAL A 28 4.89 -5.68 -9.26
N LYS A 29 4.47 -4.43 -9.46
CA LYS A 29 5.17 -3.23 -8.99
C LYS A 29 4.12 -2.22 -8.51
N PRO A 30 4.40 -1.40 -7.49
CA PRO A 30 3.47 -0.39 -7.01
C PRO A 30 3.26 0.71 -8.07
N ILE A 31 2.15 1.43 -7.98
CA ILE A 31 1.94 2.65 -8.76
C ILE A 31 2.97 3.69 -8.30
N SER A 32 3.69 4.28 -9.26
CA SER A 32 4.83 5.18 -8.98
C SER A 32 5.00 6.22 -10.09
N TYR A 33 5.41 7.42 -9.72
CA TYR A 33 5.90 8.43 -10.67
C TYR A 33 7.32 8.14 -11.17
N ASN A 34 8.15 7.51 -10.34
CA ASN A 34 9.58 7.36 -10.59
C ASN A 34 9.94 5.89 -10.85
N TRP A 35 10.75 5.67 -11.89
CA TRP A 35 11.14 4.34 -12.38
C TRP A 35 12.62 4.32 -12.76
N THR A 36 13.30 3.21 -12.52
CA THR A 36 14.65 2.96 -13.04
C THR A 36 14.60 2.60 -14.52
N SER A 37 15.75 2.61 -15.22
CA SER A 37 15.88 2.15 -16.61
C SER A 37 15.47 0.69 -16.81
N GLU A 38 15.61 -0.14 -15.75
CA GLU A 38 15.22 -1.55 -15.73
C GLU A 38 13.72 -1.74 -15.43
N GLY A 39 12.98 -0.64 -15.23
CA GLY A 39 11.55 -0.64 -14.99
C GLY A 39 11.16 -0.97 -13.54
N CYS A 40 12.05 -0.79 -12.57
CA CYS A 40 11.70 -0.87 -11.15
C CYS A 40 11.13 0.46 -10.65
N ALA A 41 10.08 0.44 -9.85
CA ALA A 41 9.61 1.64 -9.17
C ALA A 41 10.67 2.11 -8.17
N ILE A 42 10.86 3.42 -8.03
CA ILE A 42 11.81 4.00 -7.08
C ILE A 42 11.04 4.46 -5.84
N PRO A 43 11.33 3.93 -4.64
CA PRO A 43 10.67 4.37 -3.42
C PRO A 43 11.05 5.81 -3.11
N LEU A 44 10.06 6.63 -2.76
CA LEU A 44 10.30 8.00 -2.33
C LEU A 44 10.78 8.06 -0.87
N TYR A 45 10.33 7.12 -0.05
CA TYR A 45 10.80 6.92 1.31
C TYR A 45 11.13 5.44 1.52
N SER A 46 12.31 5.16 2.08
CA SER A 46 12.79 3.80 2.30
C SER A 46 12.93 3.51 3.79
N ASN A 47 12.67 2.26 4.16
CA ASN A 47 12.84 1.76 5.53
C ASN A 47 12.09 2.57 6.61
N VAL A 48 10.87 3.03 6.30
CA VAL A 48 10.03 3.80 7.23
C VAL A 48 9.49 2.87 8.32
N PRO A 49 9.83 3.07 9.61
CA PRO A 49 9.25 2.32 10.71
C PRO A 49 7.86 2.87 11.04
N LEU A 50 6.82 2.04 10.89
CA LEU A 50 5.42 2.46 11.03
C LEU A 50 4.54 1.25 11.29
N SER A 51 3.55 1.35 12.18
CA SER A 51 2.53 0.32 12.40
C SER A 51 3.14 -1.08 12.67
N GLY A 52 4.18 -1.13 13.51
CA GLY A 52 4.84 -2.38 13.91
C GLY A 52 5.63 -3.08 12.79
N SER A 53 5.97 -2.38 11.69
CA SER A 53 6.81 -2.92 10.64
C SER A 53 7.67 -1.83 9.97
N THR A 54 8.33 -2.21 8.88
CA THR A 54 9.16 -1.33 8.07
C THR A 54 8.67 -1.36 6.63
N TRP A 55 8.57 -0.18 6.00
CA TRP A 55 7.94 0.00 4.70
C TRP A 55 8.83 0.78 3.74
N ASN A 56 8.77 0.42 2.47
CA ASN A 56 9.17 1.29 1.38
C ASN A 56 7.91 1.94 0.80
N VAL A 57 7.91 3.25 0.63
CA VAL A 57 6.74 4.05 0.27
C VAL A 57 6.91 4.60 -1.14
N TYR A 58 5.92 4.33 -1.98
CA TYR A 58 5.85 4.75 -3.38
C TYR A 58 4.68 5.70 -3.56
N VAL A 59 4.85 6.67 -4.44
CA VAL A 59 3.83 7.69 -4.70
C VAL A 59 3.61 7.78 -6.21
N GLY A 60 2.34 7.79 -6.61
CA GLY A 60 1.94 7.92 -8.01
C GLY A 60 0.49 8.36 -8.16
N THR A 61 -0.10 8.05 -9.32
CA THR A 61 -1.52 8.30 -9.62
C THR A 61 -2.09 7.16 -10.44
N ASN A 62 -3.37 6.85 -10.21
CA ASN A 62 -4.15 5.95 -11.06
C ASN A 62 -4.82 6.71 -12.23
N GLY A 63 -4.42 7.96 -12.48
CA GLY A 63 -4.98 8.86 -13.50
C GLY A 63 -6.08 9.79 -12.98
N LYS A 64 -6.63 9.51 -11.80
CA LYS A 64 -7.68 10.33 -11.17
C LYS A 64 -7.35 10.72 -9.73
N ASN A 65 -6.77 9.80 -8.98
CA ASN A 65 -6.53 9.92 -7.54
C ASN A 65 -5.03 9.81 -7.26
N ALA A 66 -4.57 10.41 -6.16
CA ALA A 66 -3.21 10.22 -5.68
C ALA A 66 -3.10 8.85 -4.99
N VAL A 67 -2.05 8.09 -5.31
CA VAL A 67 -1.84 6.73 -4.78
C VAL A 67 -0.56 6.69 -3.95
N TYR A 68 -0.67 6.14 -2.74
CA TYR A 68 0.42 5.96 -1.79
C TYR A 68 0.54 4.48 -1.45
N SER A 69 1.57 3.80 -1.96
CA SER A 69 1.76 2.36 -1.75
C SER A 69 2.88 2.08 -0.73
N PHE A 70 2.50 1.48 0.39
CA PHE A 70 3.39 1.00 1.44
C PHE A 70 3.69 -0.48 1.22
N LEU A 71 4.91 -0.79 0.77
CA LEU A 71 5.37 -2.16 0.60
C LEU A 71 6.17 -2.60 1.83
N ARG A 72 5.66 -3.59 2.55
CA ARG A 72 6.34 -4.13 3.73
C ARG A 72 7.69 -4.73 3.32
N THR A 73 8.78 -4.38 4.00
CA THR A 73 10.11 -4.89 3.65
C THR A 73 10.29 -6.36 4.02
N ALA A 74 9.62 -6.82 5.08
CA ALA A 74 9.50 -8.22 5.45
C ALA A 74 8.04 -8.70 5.30
N LYS A 75 7.76 -9.48 4.24
CA LYS A 75 6.40 -9.95 3.89
C LYS A 75 5.78 -10.78 5.03
N THR A 76 4.46 -10.68 5.20
CA THR A 76 3.70 -11.48 6.17
C THR A 76 2.32 -11.84 5.67
N ASN A 77 1.75 -12.92 6.20
CA ASN A 77 0.35 -13.32 5.99
C ASN A 77 -0.55 -13.03 7.21
N GLN A 78 0.01 -12.48 8.29
CA GLN A 78 -0.72 -12.18 9.51
C GLN A 78 -0.10 -10.97 10.22
N THR A 79 -0.91 -9.95 10.48
CA THR A 79 -0.50 -8.74 11.22
C THR A 79 -1.73 -7.94 11.62
N THR A 80 -1.54 -7.00 12.54
CA THR A 80 -2.41 -5.85 12.73
C THR A 80 -1.77 -4.64 12.04
N ILE A 81 -2.58 -3.73 11.50
CA ILE A 81 -2.12 -2.45 10.93
C ILE A 81 -2.84 -1.31 11.65
N ASP A 82 -2.07 -0.34 12.13
CA ASP A 82 -2.60 0.94 12.61
C ASP A 82 -2.79 1.87 11.40
N VAL A 83 -4.03 2.02 10.97
CA VAL A 83 -4.39 2.88 9.84
C VAL A 83 -4.19 4.35 10.19
N LEU A 84 -4.48 4.76 11.44
CA LEU A 84 -4.38 6.15 11.86
C LEU A 84 -2.92 6.61 11.86
N GLU A 85 -1.99 5.75 12.29
CA GLU A 85 -0.55 6.03 12.21
C GLU A 85 -0.09 6.25 10.76
N ILE A 86 -0.59 5.44 9.82
CA ILE A 86 -0.31 5.60 8.38
C ILE A 86 -0.85 6.92 7.83
N MET A 87 -2.10 7.27 8.15
CA MET A 87 -2.71 8.52 7.70
C MET A 87 -1.96 9.73 8.27
N ASN A 88 -1.58 9.70 9.55
CA ASN A 88 -0.81 10.75 10.19
C ASN A 88 0.60 10.88 9.60
N TYR A 89 1.24 9.78 9.20
CA TYR A 89 2.51 9.83 8.50
C TYR A 89 2.39 10.58 7.16
N LEU A 90 1.39 10.26 6.34
CA LEU A 90 1.17 10.97 5.07
C LEU A 90 0.81 12.45 5.28
N LYS A 91 0.00 12.77 6.30
CA LYS A 91 -0.27 14.14 6.72
C LYS A 91 1.02 14.87 7.11
N SER A 92 1.91 14.25 7.88
CA SER A 92 3.19 14.84 8.29
C SER A 92 4.12 15.18 7.12
N LEU A 93 3.90 14.55 5.96
CA LEU A 93 4.62 14.81 4.72
C LEU A 93 3.90 15.81 3.80
N ASN A 94 2.78 16.39 4.24
CA ASN A 94 1.94 17.33 3.50
C ASN A 94 1.32 16.73 2.22
N TYR A 95 1.03 15.43 2.20
CA TYR A 95 0.27 14.83 1.08
C TYR A 95 -1.21 15.19 1.11
N PHE A 96 -1.73 15.45 2.31
CA PHE A 96 -3.07 15.94 2.59
C PHE A 96 -3.12 16.50 4.02
N ASP A 97 -4.14 17.31 4.31
CA ASP A 97 -4.42 17.82 5.66
C ASP A 97 -5.30 16.83 6.46
N ASP A 98 -6.32 17.32 7.16
CA ASP A 98 -7.32 16.46 7.78
C ASP A 98 -8.30 15.95 6.71
N VAL A 99 -8.29 14.63 6.52
CA VAL A 99 -9.14 13.92 5.55
C VAL A 99 -10.05 12.94 6.26
N VAL A 100 -11.23 12.72 5.68
CA VAL A 100 -12.17 11.69 6.15
C VAL A 100 -11.82 10.36 5.48
N VAL A 101 -11.53 9.33 6.27
CA VAL A 101 -11.43 7.95 5.78
C VAL A 101 -12.83 7.45 5.44
N GLY A 102 -13.06 7.08 4.18
CA GLY A 102 -14.35 6.61 3.70
C GLY A 102 -14.45 5.09 3.61
N GLU A 103 -13.42 4.43 3.08
CA GLU A 103 -13.43 2.99 2.85
C GLU A 103 -12.14 2.34 3.34
N ILE A 104 -12.25 1.15 3.94
CA ILE A 104 -11.14 0.26 4.25
C ILE A 104 -11.45 -1.09 3.62
N GLN A 105 -10.60 -1.52 2.69
CA GLN A 105 -10.75 -2.74 1.92
C GLN A 105 -9.54 -3.66 2.07
N TYR A 106 -9.74 -4.97 1.98
CA TYR A 106 -8.66 -5.94 1.99
C TYR A 106 -8.91 -7.06 0.99
N GLY A 107 -7.90 -7.39 0.19
CA GLY A 107 -8.02 -8.35 -0.90
C GLY A 107 -6.70 -8.59 -1.61
N PHE A 108 -6.80 -9.17 -2.81
CA PHE A 108 -5.66 -9.57 -3.64
C PHE A 108 -5.82 -8.96 -5.03
N GLU A 109 -4.80 -8.26 -5.52
CA GLU A 109 -4.74 -7.76 -6.90
C GLU A 109 -4.02 -8.78 -7.78
N ILE A 110 -4.79 -9.58 -8.52
CA ILE A 110 -4.26 -10.72 -9.27
C ILE A 110 -3.90 -10.27 -10.69
N THR A 111 -2.60 -10.09 -10.96
CA THR A 111 -2.10 -9.87 -12.33
C THR A 111 -2.08 -11.17 -13.15
N SER A 112 -1.78 -12.30 -12.52
CA SER A 112 -1.77 -13.62 -13.17
C SER A 112 -1.90 -14.74 -12.13
N SER A 113 -2.68 -15.77 -12.47
CA SER A 113 -2.90 -16.96 -11.65
C SER A 113 -3.18 -18.19 -12.55
N VAL A 114 -2.27 -18.44 -13.50
CA VAL A 114 -2.38 -19.56 -14.45
C VAL A 114 -2.55 -20.89 -13.70
N GLY A 115 -3.51 -21.70 -14.14
CA GLY A 115 -3.87 -22.96 -13.48
C GLY A 115 -4.89 -22.83 -12.34
N GLY A 116 -5.27 -21.60 -11.97
CA GLY A 116 -6.21 -21.34 -10.89
C GLY A 116 -5.54 -21.44 -9.53
N LEU A 117 -5.37 -20.31 -8.84
CA LEU A 117 -4.80 -20.26 -7.49
C LEU A 117 -5.86 -19.82 -6.49
N SER A 118 -5.75 -20.33 -5.26
CA SER A 118 -6.64 -19.99 -4.16
C SER A 118 -5.99 -18.96 -3.24
N PHE A 119 -6.75 -17.93 -2.89
CA PHE A 119 -6.35 -16.89 -1.96
C PHE A 119 -7.36 -16.84 -0.83
N VAL A 120 -6.91 -16.98 0.41
CA VAL A 120 -7.80 -17.12 1.56
C VAL A 120 -7.45 -16.08 2.61
N SER A 121 -8.40 -15.20 2.91
CA SER A 121 -8.36 -14.37 4.12
C SER A 121 -9.14 -15.10 5.22
N LYS A 122 -8.43 -15.67 6.19
CA LYS A 122 -9.07 -16.41 7.29
C LYS A 122 -9.80 -15.49 8.27
N ASN A 123 -9.29 -14.27 8.45
CA ASN A 123 -9.86 -13.27 9.33
C ASN A 123 -9.48 -11.89 8.79
N PHE A 124 -10.46 -10.99 8.70
CA PHE A 124 -10.28 -9.58 8.45
C PHE A 124 -11.26 -8.81 9.35
N THR A 125 -10.72 -8.02 10.27
CA THR A 125 -11.48 -7.21 11.22
C THR A 125 -10.99 -5.78 11.17
N VAL A 126 -11.92 -4.84 11.22
CA VAL A 126 -11.64 -3.41 11.38
C VAL A 126 -12.21 -2.97 12.72
N THR A 127 -11.39 -2.29 13.52
CA THR A 127 -11.80 -1.60 14.74
C THR A 127 -11.63 -0.11 14.50
N ALA A 128 -12.69 0.66 14.77
CA ALA A 128 -12.68 2.11 14.71
C ALA A 128 -13.27 2.64 16.02
N GLU A 129 -12.54 3.52 16.68
CA GLU A 129 -12.84 4.11 17.99
C GLU A 129 -12.69 5.63 17.94
#